data_AF-A0A0T5Z8C2-F1
#
_entry.id   AF-A0A0T5Z8C2-F1
#
_cell.length_a   1.000
_cell.length_b   1.000
_cell.length_c   1.000
_cell.angle_alpha   90.00
_cell.angle_beta   90.00
_cell.angle_gamma   90.00
#
_symmetry.space_group_name_H-M   'P 1'
#
loop_
_entity.id
_entity.type
_entity.pdbx_description
1 polymer ?
#
loop_
_entity_poly.entity_id
_entity_poly.type
_entity_poly.pdbx_seq_one_letter_code
_entity_poly.pdbx_strand_id
1 'polypeptide(L)'
;MQSIGLYKKLTPGTVCPICESEHEELKKAETIIYSSVAELNSKLEGVSRNKPRITSYLKTLEDEDRRLADNIRKTRDAMEVLRKEDVELATKAHLDDIRSRVVGRISLYLESVDWSDDTSSLQDKLNIIVPQIEQLEEQLDPTALKERLESQLSCVAEDMTRWARELGLEHSEHPIRLDVSNLTVVAETPHGRTPLYRMGSGENWVGYHLIAYLALAKWFIEQKRPVGRFIFFDQPTQVYFPSDQAVTGSLDEISDDEDREAVKRMFEWIFKVVSELSPELQVIITDHADIDEEWFQAAIADTKWRGNEALIPRHWYE
;
A
#
# COMPACT_ATOMS: atom_id res chain seq x y z
N MET A 1 54.54 -7.10 -98.47
CA MET A 1 55.96 -7.19 -98.85
C MET A 1 56.01 -7.52 -100.33
N GLN A 2 56.61 -6.66 -101.16
CA GLN A 2 57.03 -7.02 -102.53
C GLN A 2 58.55 -7.24 -102.51
N SER A 3 59.03 -8.17 -103.34
CA SER A 3 60.46 -8.47 -103.49
C SER A 3 61.22 -7.27 -104.06
N ILE A 4 62.41 -7.01 -103.50
CA ILE A 4 63.38 -6.03 -103.98
C ILE A 4 63.63 -6.30 -105.47
N GLY A 5 63.33 -5.33 -106.34
CA GLY A 5 63.35 -5.45 -107.80
C GLY A 5 64.75 -5.58 -108.42
N LEU A 6 65.52 -6.56 -107.98
CA LEU A 6 66.94 -6.77 -108.27
C LEU A 6 67.25 -7.19 -109.71
N TYR A 7 66.28 -7.72 -110.47
CA TYR A 7 66.56 -8.36 -111.77
C TYR A 7 66.13 -7.55 -113.01
N LYS A 8 65.54 -6.35 -112.85
CA LYS A 8 65.12 -5.50 -113.98
C LYS A 8 66.25 -4.97 -114.88
N LYS A 9 67.52 -5.28 -114.59
CA LYS A 9 68.72 -4.78 -115.30
C LYS A 9 69.55 -5.85 -116.03
N LEU A 10 69.17 -7.13 -116.02
CA LEU A 10 69.86 -8.14 -116.81
C LEU A 10 69.31 -8.21 -118.23
N THR A 11 70.10 -7.73 -119.19
CA THR A 11 69.89 -7.93 -120.63
C THR A 11 70.32 -9.34 -121.03
N PRO A 12 69.57 -10.07 -121.89
CA PRO A 12 69.88 -11.45 -122.23
C PRO A 12 71.10 -11.49 -123.17
N GLY A 13 72.17 -12.18 -122.76
CA GLY A 13 73.37 -12.38 -123.57
C GLY A 13 73.79 -13.85 -123.59
N THR A 14 74.16 -14.37 -124.76
CA THR A 14 74.57 -15.77 -125.00
C THR A 14 75.98 -16.11 -124.50
N VAL A 15 76.65 -15.20 -123.78
CA VAL A 15 78.05 -15.35 -123.36
C VAL A 15 78.14 -15.33 -121.85
N CYS A 16 78.76 -16.37 -121.28
CA CYS A 16 79.03 -16.47 -119.84
C CYS A 16 80.04 -15.39 -119.41
N PRO A 17 79.71 -14.51 -118.45
CA PRO A 17 80.61 -13.43 -118.01
C PRO A 17 81.82 -13.91 -117.19
N ILE A 18 82.00 -15.22 -116.98
CA ILE A 18 83.12 -15.79 -116.20
C ILE A 18 84.10 -16.59 -117.07
N CYS A 19 83.64 -17.28 -118.11
CA CYS A 19 84.50 -18.15 -118.92
C CYS A 19 84.42 -17.89 -120.44
N GLU A 20 83.71 -16.83 -120.86
CA GLU A 20 83.65 -16.30 -122.24
C GLU A 20 83.35 -17.34 -123.34
N SER A 21 82.73 -18.46 -122.96
CA SER A 21 82.33 -19.55 -123.85
C SER A 21 80.81 -19.52 -124.05
N GLU A 22 80.33 -19.75 -125.28
CA GLU A 22 78.89 -19.89 -125.55
C GLU A 22 78.38 -21.21 -124.95
N HIS A 23 77.70 -21.13 -123.81
CA HIS A 23 77.06 -22.28 -123.18
C HIS A 23 75.55 -22.18 -123.37
N GLU A 24 74.99 -23.12 -124.13
CA GLU A 24 73.55 -23.26 -124.35
C GLU A 24 72.79 -23.57 -123.04
N GLU A 25 73.50 -24.03 -122.01
CA GLU A 25 72.99 -24.38 -120.68
C GLU A 25 72.62 -23.14 -119.81
N LEU A 26 73.15 -21.94 -120.09
CA LEU A 26 72.82 -20.71 -119.37
C LEU A 26 71.36 -20.25 -119.59
N LYS A 27 70.81 -20.48 -120.80
CA LYS A 27 69.38 -20.21 -121.08
C LYS A 27 68.44 -21.04 -120.21
N LYS A 28 68.81 -22.28 -119.86
CA LYS A 28 67.96 -23.15 -119.02
C LYS A 28 67.92 -22.67 -117.58
N ALA A 29 69.06 -22.28 -117.00
CA ALA A 29 69.12 -21.81 -115.62
C ALA A 29 68.35 -20.48 -115.41
N GLU A 30 68.49 -19.51 -116.32
CA GLU A 30 67.76 -18.24 -116.24
C GLU A 30 66.24 -18.44 -116.37
N THR A 31 65.80 -19.31 -117.28
CA THR A 31 64.37 -19.62 -117.46
C THR A 31 63.76 -20.29 -116.23
N ILE A 32 64.52 -21.16 -115.54
CA ILE A 32 64.09 -21.84 -114.30
C ILE A 32 63.97 -20.83 -113.15
N ILE A 33 64.90 -19.87 -113.04
CA ILE A 33 64.84 -18.86 -111.98
C ILE A 33 63.67 -17.89 -112.20
N TYR A 34 63.46 -17.40 -113.43
CA TYR A 34 62.34 -16.52 -113.74
C TYR A 34 60.97 -17.21 -113.53
N SER A 35 60.83 -18.48 -113.91
CA SER A 35 59.60 -19.23 -113.67
C SER A 35 59.36 -19.51 -112.17
N SER A 36 60.40 -19.87 -111.41
CA SER A 36 60.28 -20.12 -109.96
C SER A 36 59.91 -18.85 -109.18
N VAL A 37 60.43 -17.68 -109.57
CA VAL A 37 60.09 -16.40 -108.94
C VAL A 37 58.69 -15.93 -109.34
N ALA A 38 58.27 -16.15 -110.58
CA ALA A 38 56.89 -15.89 -111.00
C ALA A 38 55.89 -16.78 -110.24
N GLU A 39 56.24 -18.05 -110.01
CA GLU A 39 55.44 -18.99 -109.22
C GLU A 39 55.40 -18.63 -107.73
N LEU A 40 56.50 -18.13 -107.15
CA LEU A 40 56.52 -17.63 -105.77
C LEU A 40 55.69 -16.35 -105.59
N ASN A 41 55.75 -15.41 -106.54
CA ASN A 41 54.91 -14.20 -106.49
C ASN A 41 53.42 -14.53 -106.65
N SER A 42 53.05 -15.49 -107.52
CA SER A 42 51.65 -15.91 -107.66
C SER A 42 51.13 -16.64 -106.40
N LYS A 43 51.99 -17.45 -105.74
CA LYS A 43 51.66 -18.10 -104.46
C LYS A 43 51.52 -17.09 -103.32
N LEU A 44 52.32 -16.02 -103.28
CA LEU A 44 52.24 -14.95 -102.27
C LEU A 44 51.02 -14.02 -102.46
N GLU A 45 50.58 -13.76 -103.70
CA GLU A 45 49.32 -13.05 -103.95
C GLU A 45 48.10 -13.84 -103.44
N GLY A 46 48.14 -15.18 -103.52
CA GLY A 46 47.10 -16.05 -102.95
C GLY A 46 46.96 -15.93 -101.43
N VAL A 47 48.06 -15.74 -100.70
CA VAL A 47 48.06 -15.57 -99.23
C VAL A 47 47.52 -14.19 -98.83
N SER A 48 47.76 -13.16 -99.64
CA SER A 48 47.19 -11.82 -99.40
C SER A 48 45.66 -11.78 -99.61
N ARG A 49 45.12 -12.60 -100.53
CA ARG A 49 43.67 -12.72 -100.77
C ARG A 49 42.90 -13.43 -99.66
N ASN A 50 43.54 -14.33 -98.89
CA ASN A 50 42.88 -15.09 -97.81
C ASN A 50 42.89 -14.38 -96.45
N LYS A 51 43.75 -13.38 -96.26
CA LYS A 51 43.83 -12.58 -95.02
C LYS A 51 42.49 -11.96 -94.59
N PRO A 52 41.68 -11.34 -95.48
CA PRO A 52 40.39 -10.75 -95.11
C PRO A 52 39.37 -11.78 -94.60
N ARG A 53 39.36 -12.99 -95.17
CA ARG A 53 38.46 -14.09 -94.76
C ARG A 53 38.76 -14.57 -93.35
N ILE A 54 40.03 -14.79 -93.03
CA ILE A 54 40.45 -15.22 -91.69
C ILE A 54 40.13 -14.14 -90.65
N THR A 55 40.41 -12.87 -90.95
CA THR A 55 40.06 -11.76 -90.04
C THR A 55 38.56 -11.64 -89.83
N SER A 56 37.74 -11.88 -90.86
CA SER A 56 36.28 -11.86 -90.73
C SER A 56 35.75 -13.00 -89.84
N TYR A 57 36.31 -14.21 -89.97
CA TYR A 57 35.93 -15.36 -89.16
C TYR A 57 36.35 -15.22 -87.70
N LEU A 58 37.56 -14.69 -87.45
CA LEU A 58 38.02 -14.31 -86.10
C LEU A 58 37.08 -13.30 -85.46
N LYS A 59 36.66 -12.28 -86.22
CA LYS A 59 35.69 -11.29 -85.72
C LYS A 59 34.34 -11.93 -85.38
N THR A 60 33.87 -12.89 -86.18
CA THR A 60 32.64 -13.64 -85.87
C THR A 60 32.78 -14.44 -84.57
N LEU A 61 33.90 -15.13 -84.37
CA LEU A 61 34.17 -15.88 -83.14
C LEU A 61 34.30 -14.96 -81.91
N GLU A 62 34.96 -13.81 -82.05
CA GLU A 62 35.03 -12.81 -80.98
C GLU A 62 33.66 -12.22 -80.63
N ASP A 63 32.80 -12.00 -81.64
CA ASP A 63 31.43 -11.55 -81.44
C ASP A 63 30.57 -12.64 -80.76
N GLU A 64 30.77 -13.91 -81.10
CA GLU A 64 30.12 -15.06 -80.44
C GLU A 64 30.59 -15.22 -78.99
N ASP A 65 31.89 -15.12 -78.71
CA ASP A 65 32.45 -15.16 -77.36
C ASP A 65 31.88 -14.04 -76.49
N ARG A 66 31.82 -12.80 -77.02
CA ARG A 66 31.18 -11.68 -76.32
C ARG A 66 29.70 -11.93 -76.05
N ARG A 67 28.96 -12.48 -77.01
CA ARG A 67 27.53 -12.81 -76.83
C ARG A 67 27.34 -13.89 -75.77
N LEU A 68 28.16 -14.94 -75.78
CA LEU A 68 28.11 -16.01 -74.78
C LEU A 68 28.48 -15.49 -73.40
N ALA A 69 29.53 -14.67 -73.29
CA ALA A 69 29.92 -14.03 -72.04
C ALA A 69 28.82 -13.12 -71.48
N ASP A 70 28.14 -12.35 -72.33
CA ASP A 70 27.01 -11.51 -71.94
C ASP A 70 25.80 -12.35 -71.48
N ASN A 71 25.51 -13.46 -72.17
CA ASN A 71 24.44 -14.38 -71.76
C ASN A 71 24.75 -15.08 -70.42
N ILE A 72 26.00 -15.50 -70.19
CA ILE A 72 26.44 -16.07 -68.91
C ILE A 72 26.29 -15.03 -67.80
N ARG A 73 26.67 -13.78 -68.06
CA ARG A 73 26.52 -12.69 -67.08
C ARG A 73 25.05 -12.45 -66.73
N LYS A 74 24.17 -12.28 -67.72
CA LYS A 74 22.72 -12.13 -67.52
C LYS A 74 22.12 -13.30 -66.74
N THR A 75 22.52 -14.53 -67.06
CA THR A 75 22.02 -15.73 -66.38
C THR A 75 22.50 -15.77 -64.93
N ARG A 76 23.77 -15.41 -64.67
CA ARG A 76 24.31 -15.32 -63.31
C ARG A 76 23.61 -14.25 -62.48
N ASP A 77 23.37 -13.07 -63.07
CA ASP A 77 22.65 -11.99 -62.40
C ASP A 77 21.21 -12.41 -62.07
N ALA A 78 20.52 -13.08 -63.00
CA ALA A 78 19.18 -13.63 -62.77
C ALA A 78 19.18 -14.71 -61.66
N MET A 79 20.18 -15.59 -61.62
CA MET A 79 20.33 -16.58 -60.54
C MET A 79 20.60 -15.92 -59.18
N GLU A 80 21.34 -14.82 -59.15
CA GLU A 80 21.62 -14.09 -57.91
C GLU A 80 20.35 -13.40 -57.38
N VAL A 81 19.53 -12.83 -58.27
CA VAL A 81 18.21 -12.28 -57.92
C VAL A 81 17.31 -13.36 -57.33
N LEU A 82 17.16 -14.50 -58.02
CA LEU A 82 16.32 -15.61 -57.54
C LEU A 82 16.79 -16.15 -56.19
N ARG A 83 18.11 -16.26 -55.97
CA ARG A 83 18.66 -16.68 -54.66
C ARG A 83 18.36 -15.68 -53.55
N LYS A 84 18.39 -14.38 -53.84
CA LYS A 84 18.01 -13.34 -52.86
C LYS A 84 16.52 -13.46 -52.53
N GLU A 85 15.68 -13.63 -53.53
CA GLU A 85 14.23 -13.83 -53.35
C GLU A 85 13.93 -15.10 -52.52
N ASP A 86 14.60 -16.23 -52.78
CA ASP A 86 14.44 -17.46 -52.00
C ASP A 86 14.78 -17.27 -50.51
N VAL A 87 15.88 -16.54 -50.21
CA VAL A 87 16.28 -16.23 -48.84
C VAL A 87 15.27 -15.30 -48.16
N GLU A 88 14.76 -14.31 -48.88
CA GLU A 88 13.70 -13.40 -48.38
C GLU A 88 12.38 -14.14 -48.12
N LEU A 89 12.01 -15.09 -48.99
CA LEU A 89 10.83 -15.93 -48.81
C LEU A 89 10.97 -16.86 -47.61
N ALA A 90 12.14 -17.51 -47.45
CA ALA A 90 12.41 -18.38 -46.31
C ALA A 90 12.39 -17.61 -44.97
N THR A 91 12.95 -16.40 -44.93
CA THR A 91 12.93 -15.55 -43.73
C THR A 91 11.51 -15.05 -43.40
N LYS A 92 10.72 -14.66 -44.41
CA LYS A 92 9.29 -14.32 -44.21
C LYS A 92 8.49 -15.51 -43.70
N ALA A 93 8.64 -16.69 -44.30
CA ALA A 93 7.95 -17.91 -43.87
C ALA A 93 8.29 -18.26 -42.41
N HIS A 94 9.56 -18.11 -42.01
CA HIS A 94 9.96 -18.31 -40.62
C HIS A 94 9.33 -17.30 -39.65
N LEU A 95 9.27 -16.03 -40.02
CA LEU A 95 8.60 -14.99 -39.22
C LEU A 95 7.09 -15.25 -39.08
N ASP A 96 6.44 -15.71 -40.15
CA ASP A 96 5.01 -16.02 -40.14
C ASP A 96 4.69 -17.26 -39.30
N ASP A 97 5.59 -18.25 -39.26
CA ASP A 97 5.47 -19.40 -38.33
C ASP A 97 5.59 -18.96 -36.87
N ILE A 98 6.56 -18.11 -36.54
CA ILE A 98 6.71 -17.52 -35.20
C ILE A 98 5.45 -16.74 -34.80
N ARG A 99 4.94 -15.89 -35.71
CA ARG A 99 3.70 -15.13 -35.47
C ARG A 99 2.52 -16.06 -35.22
N SER A 100 2.34 -17.08 -36.04
CA SER A 100 1.26 -18.06 -35.90
C SER A 100 1.34 -18.79 -34.56
N ARG A 101 2.55 -19.19 -34.13
CA ARG A 101 2.80 -19.80 -32.83
C ARG A 101 2.48 -18.85 -31.66
N VAL A 102 2.85 -17.57 -31.76
CA VAL A 102 2.55 -16.56 -30.73
C VAL A 102 1.04 -16.32 -30.63
N VAL A 103 0.37 -16.11 -31.77
CA VAL A 103 -1.09 -15.94 -31.82
C VAL A 103 -1.80 -17.16 -31.24
N GLY A 104 -1.39 -18.38 -31.59
CA GLY A 104 -1.94 -19.61 -31.03
C GLY A 104 -1.77 -19.71 -29.52
N ARG A 105 -0.61 -19.31 -28.97
CA ARG A 105 -0.38 -19.26 -27.52
C ARG A 105 -1.24 -18.20 -26.83
N ILE A 106 -1.42 -17.03 -27.44
CA ILE A 106 -2.29 -15.98 -26.91
C ILE A 106 -3.75 -16.45 -26.91
N SER A 107 -4.23 -17.06 -28.00
CA SER A 107 -5.59 -17.61 -28.08
C SER A 107 -5.81 -18.68 -27.02
N LEU A 108 -4.90 -19.65 -26.91
CA LEU A 108 -4.98 -20.70 -25.89
C LEU A 108 -4.97 -20.12 -24.47
N TYR A 109 -4.18 -19.10 -24.19
CA TYR A 109 -4.20 -18.42 -22.90
C TYR A 109 -5.56 -17.76 -22.64
N LEU A 110 -6.08 -16.98 -23.59
CA LEU A 110 -7.36 -16.30 -23.46
C LEU A 110 -8.55 -17.27 -23.33
N GLU A 111 -8.49 -18.43 -23.99
CA GLU A 111 -9.46 -19.51 -23.87
C GLU A 111 -9.33 -20.30 -22.55
N SER A 112 -8.12 -20.41 -22.00
CA SER A 112 -7.85 -21.09 -20.73
C SER A 112 -8.14 -20.25 -19.49
N VAL A 113 -8.16 -18.91 -19.64
CA VAL A 113 -8.54 -18.01 -18.57
C VAL A 113 -10.05 -18.03 -18.50
N ASP A 114 -10.57 -18.69 -17.46
CA ASP A 114 -11.97 -18.62 -17.12
C ASP A 114 -12.26 -17.22 -16.55
N TRP A 115 -12.66 -16.28 -17.41
CA TRP A 115 -13.07 -14.93 -17.01
C TRP A 115 -14.36 -14.93 -16.18
N SER A 116 -14.99 -16.10 -16.04
CA SER A 116 -16.14 -16.32 -15.18
C SER A 116 -15.74 -16.81 -13.78
N ASP A 117 -14.74 -16.16 -13.17
CA ASP A 117 -14.67 -16.19 -11.71
C ASP A 117 -16.01 -15.64 -11.21
N ASP A 118 -16.87 -16.56 -10.77
CA ASP A 118 -18.26 -16.35 -10.40
C ASP A 118 -18.33 -15.52 -9.11
N THR A 119 -17.97 -14.26 -9.28
CA THR A 119 -17.95 -13.20 -8.28
C THR A 119 -19.36 -12.84 -7.85
N SER A 120 -20.40 -13.37 -8.51
CA SER A 120 -21.79 -13.27 -8.08
C SER A 120 -21.95 -13.65 -6.61
N SER A 121 -21.33 -14.75 -6.19
CA SER A 121 -21.37 -15.23 -4.81
C SER A 121 -20.70 -14.29 -3.79
N LEU A 122 -19.69 -13.52 -4.22
CA LEU A 122 -19.02 -12.50 -3.40
C LEU A 122 -19.82 -11.19 -3.40
N GLN A 123 -20.41 -10.84 -4.54
CA GLN A 123 -21.27 -9.67 -4.69
C GLN A 123 -22.55 -9.82 -3.86
N ASP A 124 -23.15 -11.01 -3.84
CA ASP A 124 -24.31 -11.33 -3.01
C ASP A 124 -23.97 -11.25 -1.52
N LYS A 125 -22.79 -11.71 -1.12
CA LYS A 125 -22.30 -11.55 0.27
C LYS A 125 -22.09 -10.08 0.62
N LEU A 126 -21.53 -9.28 -0.28
CA LEU A 126 -21.38 -7.83 -0.08
C LEU A 126 -22.74 -7.13 0.06
N ASN A 127 -23.72 -7.49 -0.76
CA ASN A 127 -25.07 -6.94 -0.71
C ASN A 127 -25.80 -7.27 0.60
N ILE A 128 -25.39 -8.31 1.32
CA ILE A 128 -25.91 -8.66 2.65
C ILE A 128 -25.12 -7.97 3.76
N ILE A 129 -23.79 -8.00 3.70
CA ILE A 129 -22.92 -7.54 4.79
C ILE A 129 -22.88 -6.02 4.88
N VAL A 130 -22.83 -5.30 3.76
CA VAL A 130 -22.73 -3.83 3.76
C VAL A 130 -23.93 -3.18 4.47
N PRO A 131 -25.19 -3.53 4.15
CA PRO A 131 -26.34 -2.99 4.88
C PRO A 131 -26.35 -3.37 6.37
N GLN A 132 -25.84 -4.55 6.73
CA GLN A 132 -25.72 -4.96 8.13
C GLN A 132 -24.69 -4.09 8.88
N ILE A 133 -23.57 -3.77 8.24
CA ILE A 133 -22.56 -2.85 8.79
C ILE A 133 -23.17 -1.47 8.97
N GLU A 134 -23.82 -0.92 7.94
CA GLU A 134 -24.45 0.41 8.01
C GLU A 134 -25.51 0.46 9.13
N GLN A 135 -26.34 -0.57 9.26
CA GLN A 135 -27.33 -0.66 10.33
C GLN A 135 -26.69 -0.73 11.72
N LEU A 136 -25.58 -1.45 11.87
CA LEU A 136 -24.85 -1.54 13.14
C LEU A 136 -24.13 -0.22 13.46
N GLU A 137 -23.55 0.45 12.47
CA GLU A 137 -22.91 1.76 12.62
C GLU A 137 -23.93 2.84 13.01
N GLU A 138 -25.13 2.83 12.42
CA GLU A 138 -26.23 3.71 12.81
C GLU A 138 -26.67 3.46 14.27
N GLN A 139 -26.70 2.20 14.70
CA GLN A 139 -26.98 1.85 16.10
C GLN A 139 -25.84 2.21 17.05
N LEU A 140 -24.61 2.26 16.55
CA LEU A 140 -23.39 2.53 17.30
C LEU A 140 -22.84 3.94 17.04
N ASP A 141 -23.70 4.93 16.76
CA ASP A 141 -23.24 6.31 16.61
C ASP A 141 -22.51 6.77 17.89
N PRO A 142 -21.16 6.91 17.84
CA PRO A 142 -20.37 7.25 19.01
C PRO A 142 -20.68 8.67 19.49
N THR A 143 -21.17 9.53 18.60
CA THR A 143 -21.58 10.91 18.92
C THR A 143 -22.87 10.86 19.74
N ALA A 144 -23.90 10.16 19.27
CA ALA A 144 -25.13 9.98 20.02
C ALA A 144 -24.90 9.31 21.38
N LEU A 145 -23.99 8.33 21.47
CA LEU A 145 -23.63 7.72 22.75
C LEU A 145 -23.01 8.74 23.71
N LYS A 146 -22.07 9.55 23.22
CA LYS A 146 -21.40 10.59 24.00
C LYS A 146 -22.39 11.66 24.47
N GLU A 147 -23.26 12.14 23.59
CA GLU A 147 -24.31 13.12 23.94
C GLU A 147 -25.27 12.57 24.99
N ARG A 148 -25.69 11.31 24.84
CA ARG A 148 -26.52 10.63 25.85
C ARG A 148 -25.81 10.55 27.20
N LEU A 149 -24.54 10.15 27.21
CA LEU A 149 -23.74 10.08 28.44
C LEU A 149 -23.61 11.45 29.10
N GLU A 150 -23.24 12.49 28.34
CA GLU A 150 -23.11 13.86 28.84
C GLU A 150 -24.43 14.40 29.39
N SER A 151 -25.56 14.09 28.73
CA SER A 151 -26.89 14.44 29.22
C SER A 151 -27.19 13.78 30.57
N GLN A 152 -26.93 12.48 30.73
CA GLN A 152 -27.16 11.79 32.00
C GLN A 152 -26.23 12.28 33.11
N LEU A 153 -24.95 12.54 32.79
CA LEU A 153 -23.99 13.12 33.74
C LEU A 153 -24.40 14.53 34.17
N SER A 154 -25.08 15.29 33.32
CA SER A 154 -25.60 16.62 33.68
C SER A 154 -26.68 16.54 34.75
N CYS A 155 -27.54 15.53 34.72
CA CYS A 155 -28.54 15.31 35.78
C CYS A 155 -27.86 14.97 37.11
N VAL A 156 -26.86 14.08 37.10
CA VAL A 156 -26.09 13.74 38.30
C VAL A 156 -25.33 14.96 38.83
N ALA A 157 -24.74 15.77 37.94
CA ALA A 157 -24.02 16.99 38.30
C ALA A 157 -24.92 18.04 38.98
N GLU A 158 -26.19 18.13 38.59
CA GLU A 158 -27.16 19.02 39.23
C GLU A 158 -27.38 18.64 40.71
N ASP A 159 -27.61 17.36 40.98
CA ASP A 159 -27.73 16.83 42.34
C ASP A 159 -26.44 17.03 43.14
N MET A 160 -25.28 16.68 42.56
CA MET A 160 -23.99 16.88 43.21
C MET A 160 -23.73 18.34 43.56
N THR A 161 -24.01 19.28 42.64
CA THR A 161 -23.80 20.71 42.88
C THR A 161 -24.71 21.23 43.99
N ARG A 162 -25.99 20.81 43.98
CA ARG A 162 -26.94 21.17 45.04
C ARG A 162 -26.48 20.65 46.40
N TRP A 163 -26.11 19.38 46.48
CA TRP A 163 -25.72 18.76 47.75
C TRP A 163 -24.36 19.22 48.26
N ALA A 164 -23.40 19.55 47.37
CA ALA A 164 -22.15 20.18 47.77
C ALA A 164 -22.40 21.51 48.50
N ARG A 165 -23.40 22.30 48.06
CA ARG A 165 -23.80 23.55 48.71
C ARG A 165 -24.51 23.32 50.04
N GLU A 166 -25.37 22.30 50.12
CA GLU A 166 -26.06 21.94 51.37
C GLU A 166 -25.07 21.50 52.46
N LEU A 167 -24.02 20.78 52.08
CA LEU A 167 -22.94 20.36 52.98
C LEU A 167 -21.90 21.45 53.25
N GLY A 168 -21.93 22.57 52.51
CA GLY A 168 -20.96 23.66 52.65
C GLY A 168 -19.54 23.29 52.21
N LEU A 169 -19.39 22.41 51.21
CA LEU A 169 -18.08 21.98 50.71
C LEU A 169 -17.34 23.12 50.01
N GLU A 170 -16.01 23.11 50.08
CA GLU A 170 -15.15 24.01 49.32
C GLU A 170 -15.39 23.86 47.83
N HIS A 171 -15.42 24.97 47.09
CA HIS A 171 -15.76 25.03 45.66
C HIS A 171 -17.23 24.72 45.30
N SER A 172 -18.13 24.59 46.28
CA SER A 172 -19.57 24.37 46.03
C SER A 172 -20.28 25.54 45.35
N GLU A 173 -19.67 26.73 45.29
CA GLU A 173 -20.12 27.85 44.47
C GLU A 173 -20.09 27.54 42.97
N HIS A 174 -19.22 26.60 42.56
CA HIS A 174 -19.04 26.18 41.18
C HIS A 174 -19.82 24.89 40.85
N PRO A 175 -20.15 24.64 39.57
CA PRO A 175 -20.73 23.36 39.15
C PRO A 175 -19.80 22.19 39.45
N ILE A 176 -20.33 21.18 40.12
CA ILE A 176 -19.61 19.95 40.48
C ILE A 176 -20.02 18.84 39.52
N ARG A 177 -19.04 18.13 38.95
CA ARG A 177 -19.26 17.07 37.96
C ARG A 177 -18.42 15.84 38.25
N LEU A 178 -18.90 14.70 37.76
CA LEU A 178 -18.10 13.48 37.64
C LEU A 178 -17.37 13.47 36.30
N ASP A 179 -16.05 13.51 36.34
CA ASP A 179 -15.20 13.29 35.17
C ASP A 179 -15.04 11.78 34.95
N VAL A 180 -15.79 11.23 34.00
CA VAL A 180 -15.78 9.80 33.67
C VAL A 180 -14.44 9.35 33.08
N SER A 181 -13.69 10.23 32.41
CA SER A 181 -12.41 9.88 31.82
C SER A 181 -11.34 9.66 32.88
N ASN A 182 -11.36 10.47 33.94
CA ASN A 182 -10.40 10.40 35.04
C ASN A 182 -10.96 9.72 36.30
N LEU A 183 -12.24 9.31 36.27
CA LEU A 183 -12.98 8.70 37.38
C LEU A 183 -12.87 9.51 38.68
N THR A 184 -13.06 10.83 38.58
CA THR A 184 -12.90 11.74 39.72
C THR A 184 -13.96 12.83 39.72
N VAL A 185 -14.13 13.50 40.87
CA VAL A 185 -14.98 14.68 41.00
C VAL A 185 -14.18 15.92 40.61
N VAL A 186 -14.82 16.83 39.88
CA VAL A 186 -14.21 18.10 39.44
C VAL A 186 -15.17 19.26 39.67
N ALA A 187 -14.65 20.44 39.99
CA ALA A 187 -15.40 21.70 39.91
C ALA A 187 -15.04 22.43 38.61
N GLU A 188 -16.06 22.97 37.96
CA GLU A 188 -15.91 23.84 36.79
C GLU A 188 -15.70 25.29 37.24
N THR A 189 -14.44 25.66 37.47
CA THR A 189 -14.07 27.03 37.85
C THR A 189 -13.81 27.89 36.60
N PRO A 190 -13.86 29.24 36.69
CA PRO A 190 -13.49 30.14 35.60
C PRO A 190 -12.05 29.96 35.07
N HIS A 191 -11.17 29.36 35.87
CA HIS A 191 -9.76 29.11 35.52
C HIS A 191 -9.51 27.70 34.97
N GLY A 192 -10.57 26.90 34.83
CA GLY A 192 -10.51 25.53 34.36
C GLY A 192 -11.05 24.53 35.39
N ARG A 193 -10.92 23.24 35.05
CA ARG A 193 -11.38 22.15 35.91
C ARG A 193 -10.43 21.98 37.09
N THR A 194 -10.96 22.06 38.31
CA THR A 194 -10.24 21.74 39.54
C THR A 194 -10.59 20.32 39.96
N PRO A 195 -9.67 19.35 39.87
CA PRO A 195 -9.91 17.97 40.30
C PRO A 195 -9.88 17.84 41.83
N LEU A 196 -10.53 16.80 42.35
CA LEU A 196 -10.73 16.55 43.79
C LEU A 196 -9.48 16.71 44.66
N TYR A 197 -8.33 16.18 44.21
CA TYR A 197 -7.08 16.26 44.97
C TYR A 197 -6.55 17.70 45.16
N ARG A 198 -7.13 18.70 44.49
CA ARG A 198 -6.83 20.12 44.64
C ARG A 198 -7.92 20.90 45.40
N MET A 199 -9.00 20.24 45.82
CA MET A 199 -10.19 20.85 46.43
C MET A 199 -10.18 20.78 47.95
N GLY A 200 -9.13 21.29 48.58
CA GLY A 200 -9.10 21.45 50.04
C GLY A 200 -8.70 20.21 50.84
N SER A 201 -9.29 20.12 52.04
CA SER A 201 -9.00 19.15 53.11
C SER A 201 -9.53 17.73 52.88
N GLY A 202 -9.13 16.77 53.72
CA GLY A 202 -9.66 15.40 53.68
C GLY A 202 -11.18 15.33 53.91
N GLU A 203 -11.73 16.28 54.66
CA GLU A 203 -13.16 16.42 54.93
C GLU A 203 -13.94 16.74 53.66
N ASN A 204 -13.41 17.66 52.85
CA ASN A 204 -13.96 17.96 51.53
C ASN A 204 -13.95 16.72 50.63
N TRP A 205 -12.87 15.92 50.68
CA TRP A 205 -12.79 14.70 49.87
C TRP A 205 -13.86 13.70 50.27
N VAL A 206 -14.06 13.46 51.57
CA VAL A 206 -15.14 12.61 52.07
C VAL A 206 -16.50 13.14 51.63
N GLY A 207 -16.76 14.45 51.81
CA GLY A 207 -18.01 15.08 51.39
C GLY A 207 -18.29 14.87 49.89
N TYR A 208 -17.29 15.11 49.04
CA TYR A 208 -17.42 14.91 47.60
C TYR A 208 -17.63 13.44 47.19
N HIS A 209 -17.04 12.49 47.92
CA HIS A 209 -17.31 11.08 47.72
C HIS A 209 -18.75 10.72 48.11
N LEU A 210 -19.21 11.17 49.27
CA LEU A 210 -20.57 10.92 49.75
C LEU A 210 -21.63 11.44 48.77
N ILE A 211 -21.51 12.70 48.32
CA ILE A 211 -22.47 13.26 47.36
C ILE A 211 -22.42 12.51 46.03
N ALA A 212 -21.23 12.09 45.56
CA ALA A 212 -21.11 11.37 44.31
C ALA A 212 -21.80 10.00 44.37
N TYR A 213 -21.57 9.24 45.45
CA TYR A 213 -22.19 7.92 45.62
C TYR A 213 -23.71 8.02 45.76
N LEU A 214 -24.21 8.95 46.57
CA LEU A 214 -25.66 9.14 46.72
C LEU A 214 -26.30 9.66 45.42
N ALA A 215 -25.59 10.47 44.62
CA ALA A 215 -26.16 11.07 43.40
C ALA A 215 -26.30 10.00 42.32
N LEU A 216 -25.30 9.13 42.22
CA LEU A 216 -25.35 7.94 41.37
C LEU A 216 -26.46 7.00 41.83
N ALA A 217 -26.58 6.72 43.14
CA ALA A 217 -27.64 5.86 43.65
C ALA A 217 -29.04 6.42 43.35
N LYS A 218 -29.26 7.72 43.58
CA LYS A 218 -30.49 8.42 43.19
C LYS A 218 -30.79 8.23 41.71
N TRP A 219 -29.81 8.51 40.85
CA TRP A 219 -29.98 8.36 39.40
C TRP A 219 -30.28 6.91 39.00
N PHE A 220 -29.59 5.92 39.56
CA PHE A 220 -29.85 4.51 39.27
C PHE A 220 -31.27 4.09 39.68
N ILE A 221 -31.77 4.57 40.82
CA ILE A 221 -33.12 4.29 41.29
C ILE A 221 -34.15 4.92 40.36
N GLU A 222 -34.03 6.22 40.08
CA GLU A 222 -34.96 6.96 39.21
C GLU A 222 -35.02 6.39 37.78
N GLN A 223 -33.85 6.00 37.26
CA GLN A 223 -33.74 5.41 35.92
C GLN A 223 -33.98 3.89 35.90
N LYS A 224 -34.42 3.30 37.02
CA LYS A 224 -34.72 1.86 37.18
C LYS A 224 -33.58 0.96 36.68
N ARG A 225 -32.34 1.35 36.99
CA ARG A 225 -31.14 0.59 36.61
C ARG A 225 -30.95 -0.60 37.57
N PRO A 226 -30.40 -1.72 37.08
CA PRO A 226 -30.21 -2.93 37.89
C PRO A 226 -28.95 -2.83 38.77
N VAL A 227 -28.85 -1.77 39.57
CA VAL A 227 -27.77 -1.56 40.54
C VAL A 227 -28.33 -1.81 41.94
N GLY A 228 -27.51 -2.37 42.83
CA GLY A 228 -27.90 -2.58 44.22
C GLY A 228 -28.33 -1.27 44.88
N ARG A 229 -29.47 -1.29 45.58
CA ARG A 229 -30.04 -0.10 46.20
C ARG A 229 -29.65 0.05 47.67
N PHE A 230 -28.43 -0.34 47.99
CA PHE A 230 -27.84 -0.12 49.30
C PHE A 230 -26.40 0.37 49.17
N ILE A 231 -25.97 1.20 50.12
CA ILE A 231 -24.59 1.69 50.22
C ILE A 231 -24.09 1.47 51.64
N PHE A 232 -22.83 1.03 51.75
CA PHE A 232 -22.13 0.87 53.01
C PHE A 232 -21.01 1.91 53.11
N PHE A 233 -21.02 2.74 54.14
CA PHE A 233 -19.93 3.67 54.46
C PHE A 233 -19.22 3.22 55.73
N ASP A 234 -17.91 3.07 55.64
CA ASP A 234 -17.05 2.69 56.77
C ASP A 234 -16.28 3.91 57.27
N GLN A 235 -16.63 4.34 58.47
CA GLN A 235 -16.04 5.45 59.23
C GLN A 235 -15.92 6.77 58.45
N PRO A 236 -16.99 7.27 57.81
CA PRO A 236 -16.93 8.53 57.06
C PRO A 236 -16.47 9.72 57.92
N THR A 237 -16.73 9.75 59.23
CA THR A 237 -16.33 10.89 60.05
C THR A 237 -14.89 10.85 60.54
N GLN A 238 -14.10 9.81 60.24
CA GLN A 238 -12.76 9.63 60.82
C GLN A 238 -11.87 10.87 60.67
N VAL A 239 -11.99 11.60 59.55
CA VAL A 239 -11.17 12.78 59.27
C VAL A 239 -11.42 13.94 60.25
N TYR A 240 -12.61 14.02 60.83
CA TYR A 240 -13.01 15.06 61.78
C TYR A 240 -12.60 14.76 63.23
N PHE A 241 -12.15 13.54 63.52
CA PHE A 241 -11.75 13.15 64.88
C PHE A 241 -10.23 13.26 65.06
N PRO A 242 -9.76 13.79 66.20
CA PRO A 242 -8.33 13.81 66.52
C PRO A 242 -7.76 12.38 66.60
N SER A 243 -6.58 12.17 66.02
CA SER A 243 -5.98 10.85 65.83
C SER A 243 -5.70 10.05 67.12
N ASP A 244 -5.68 10.69 68.28
CA ASP A 244 -5.26 10.08 69.56
C ASP A 244 -6.34 10.06 70.66
N GLN A 245 -7.57 10.56 70.43
CA GLN A 245 -8.51 10.87 71.53
C GLN A 245 -9.94 10.33 71.41
N ALA A 246 -10.32 9.64 70.33
CA ALA A 246 -11.69 9.12 70.19
C ALA A 246 -11.93 7.90 71.11
N VAL A 247 -12.20 8.14 72.39
CA VAL A 247 -12.48 7.08 73.39
C VAL A 247 -13.97 6.80 73.46
N THR A 248 -14.79 7.85 73.29
CA THR A 248 -16.24 7.78 73.38
C THR A 248 -16.94 8.11 72.08
N GLY A 249 -16.27 8.67 71.07
CA GLY A 249 -16.91 9.03 69.81
C GLY A 249 -18.02 10.09 69.95
N SER A 250 -18.15 10.69 71.14
CA SER A 250 -19.02 11.84 71.37
C SER A 250 -18.54 12.99 70.49
N LEU A 251 -19.50 13.75 69.97
CA LEU A 251 -19.22 15.03 69.32
C LEU A 251 -18.42 15.97 70.23
N ASP A 252 -18.48 15.81 71.55
CA ASP A 252 -17.70 16.58 72.52
C ASP A 252 -16.18 16.34 72.44
N GLU A 253 -15.74 15.23 71.85
CA GLU A 253 -14.32 14.92 71.65
C GLU A 253 -13.71 15.67 70.44
N ILE A 254 -14.55 16.25 69.60
CA ILE A 254 -14.13 17.12 68.50
C ILE A 254 -13.84 18.50 69.09
N SER A 255 -12.56 18.90 69.01
CA SER A 255 -12.06 20.14 69.61
C SER A 255 -12.48 21.40 68.86
N ASP A 256 -12.77 21.27 67.56
CA ASP A 256 -13.27 22.36 66.73
C ASP A 256 -14.80 22.31 66.66
N ASP A 257 -15.44 23.43 66.97
CA ASP A 257 -16.89 23.56 66.87
C ASP A 257 -17.34 23.47 65.40
N GLU A 258 -16.53 23.92 64.44
CA GLU A 258 -16.85 23.85 63.01
C GLU A 258 -16.90 22.40 62.50
N ASP A 259 -15.93 21.56 62.92
CA ASP A 259 -15.86 20.14 62.57
C ASP A 259 -17.03 19.36 63.19
N ARG A 260 -17.39 19.71 64.43
CA ARG A 260 -18.54 19.12 65.12
C ARG A 260 -19.84 19.39 64.38
N GLU A 261 -20.05 20.64 63.97
CA GLU A 261 -21.19 21.00 63.15
C GLU A 261 -21.15 20.34 61.78
N ALA A 262 -19.96 20.17 61.17
CA ALA A 262 -19.80 19.49 59.89
C ALA A 262 -20.24 18.02 59.95
N VAL A 263 -19.82 17.28 61.00
CA VAL A 263 -20.25 15.89 61.22
C VAL A 263 -21.77 15.81 61.37
N LYS A 264 -22.36 16.69 62.18
CA LYS A 264 -23.82 16.73 62.35
C LYS A 264 -24.54 17.04 61.03
N ARG A 265 -24.11 18.07 60.31
CA ARG A 265 -24.67 18.43 58.98
C ARG A 265 -24.57 17.27 58.00
N MET A 266 -23.46 16.53 58.01
CA MET A 266 -23.26 15.36 57.16
C MET A 266 -24.32 14.29 57.42
N PHE A 267 -24.53 13.91 58.68
CA PHE A 267 -25.55 12.90 59.01
C PHE A 267 -26.96 13.42 58.74
N GLU A 268 -27.31 14.65 59.10
CA GLU A 268 -28.62 15.25 58.79
C GLU A 268 -28.90 15.22 57.28
N TRP A 269 -27.90 15.56 56.46
CA TRP A 269 -28.00 15.50 55.01
C TRP A 269 -28.17 14.06 54.50
N ILE A 270 -27.42 13.08 55.02
CA ILE A 270 -27.61 11.66 54.65
C ILE A 270 -29.04 11.21 54.98
N PHE A 271 -29.54 11.51 56.19
CA PHE A 271 -30.90 11.16 56.59
C PHE A 271 -31.94 11.79 55.68
N LYS A 272 -31.77 13.06 55.32
CA LYS A 272 -32.65 13.75 54.36
C LYS A 272 -32.67 13.02 53.02
N VAL A 273 -31.51 12.73 52.43
CA VAL A 273 -31.41 12.06 51.12
C VAL A 273 -32.01 10.66 51.16
N VAL A 274 -31.73 9.87 52.21
CA VAL A 274 -32.28 8.53 52.38
C VAL A 274 -33.80 8.58 52.56
N SER A 275 -34.31 9.55 53.31
CA SER A 275 -35.76 9.75 53.49
C SER A 275 -36.45 10.14 52.18
N GLU A 276 -35.83 10.99 51.36
CA GLU A 276 -36.34 11.36 50.04
C GLU A 276 -36.41 10.17 49.07
N LEU A 277 -35.50 9.20 49.21
CA LEU A 277 -35.41 8.02 48.36
C LEU A 277 -36.06 6.77 48.97
N SER A 278 -36.68 6.89 50.14
CA SER A 278 -37.35 5.78 50.82
C SER A 278 -38.59 5.31 50.04
N PRO A 279 -38.88 3.99 49.96
CA PRO A 279 -38.16 2.88 50.61
C PRO A 279 -37.05 2.28 49.73
N GLU A 280 -36.65 2.96 48.67
CA GLU A 280 -35.86 2.37 47.59
C GLU A 280 -34.36 2.39 47.86
N LEU A 281 -33.85 3.23 48.76
CA LEU A 281 -32.43 3.28 49.13
C LEU A 281 -32.22 2.90 50.60
N GLN A 282 -31.24 2.03 50.86
CA GLN A 282 -30.72 1.76 52.20
C GLN A 282 -29.28 2.28 52.33
N VAL A 283 -28.98 3.01 53.39
CA VAL A 283 -27.59 3.39 53.72
C VAL A 283 -27.23 2.79 55.07
N ILE A 284 -26.08 2.11 55.11
CA ILE A 284 -25.53 1.48 56.30
C ILE A 284 -24.21 2.19 56.60
N ILE A 285 -24.04 2.67 57.82
CA ILE A 285 -22.85 3.40 58.23
C ILE A 285 -22.28 2.75 59.49
N THR A 286 -21.01 2.38 59.45
CA THR A 286 -20.23 2.04 60.65
C THR A 286 -19.41 3.26 61.04
N ASP A 287 -19.62 3.80 62.22
CA ASP A 287 -18.89 4.98 62.68
C ASP A 287 -18.72 4.98 64.21
N HIS A 288 -17.75 5.74 64.69
CA HIS A 288 -17.59 6.09 66.10
C HIS A 288 -18.48 7.26 66.52
N ALA A 289 -18.91 8.12 65.59
CA ALA A 289 -19.75 9.27 65.89
C ALA A 289 -21.02 8.89 66.67
N ASP A 290 -21.23 9.57 67.80
CA ASP A 290 -22.38 9.37 68.69
C ASP A 290 -23.06 10.71 68.97
N ILE A 291 -24.12 11.01 68.20
CA ILE A 291 -24.88 12.26 68.32
C ILE A 291 -26.05 12.04 69.27
N ASP A 292 -26.09 12.77 70.39
CA ASP A 292 -27.15 12.67 71.41
C ASP A 292 -28.46 13.36 70.98
N GLU A 293 -29.02 12.91 69.85
CA GLU A 293 -30.30 13.37 69.32
C GLU A 293 -31.18 12.18 68.92
N GLU A 294 -32.49 12.32 69.14
CA GLU A 294 -33.46 11.23 68.99
C GLU A 294 -33.43 10.60 67.58
N TRP A 295 -33.28 11.41 66.54
CA TRP A 295 -33.24 10.93 65.15
C TRP A 295 -32.00 10.06 64.86
N PHE A 296 -30.85 10.40 65.46
CA PHE A 296 -29.62 9.65 65.29
C PHE A 296 -29.67 8.35 66.12
N GLN A 297 -30.04 8.47 67.39
CA GLN A 297 -30.12 7.32 68.30
C GLN A 297 -31.16 6.29 67.83
N ALA A 298 -32.27 6.73 67.22
CA ALA A 298 -33.29 5.84 66.67
C ALA A 298 -32.82 5.03 65.45
N ALA A 299 -31.77 5.48 64.75
CA ALA A 299 -31.21 4.77 63.60
C ALA A 299 -30.09 3.79 63.96
N ILE A 300 -29.61 3.80 65.20
CA ILE A 300 -28.60 2.87 65.69
C ILE A 300 -29.22 1.46 65.72
N ALA A 301 -28.74 0.60 64.83
CA ALA A 301 -29.31 -0.74 64.62
C ALA A 301 -28.75 -1.82 65.56
N ASP A 302 -27.56 -1.61 66.14
CA ASP A 302 -26.85 -2.57 67.00
C ASP A 302 -26.30 -1.87 68.25
N THR A 303 -25.79 -2.61 69.23
CA THR A 303 -25.20 -2.01 70.43
C THR A 303 -23.96 -1.19 70.07
N LYS A 304 -23.68 -0.15 70.87
CA LYS A 304 -22.47 0.66 70.72
C LYS A 304 -21.26 -0.22 70.99
N TRP A 305 -20.51 -0.57 69.95
CA TRP A 305 -19.37 -1.47 70.08
C TRP A 305 -18.24 -0.83 70.92
N ARG A 306 -18.17 -1.16 72.21
CA ARG A 306 -17.14 -0.72 73.15
C ARG A 306 -16.72 -1.82 74.12
N GLY A 307 -15.42 -1.88 74.43
CA GLY A 307 -14.87 -2.71 75.50
C GLY A 307 -15.04 -4.21 75.28
N ASN A 308 -16.04 -4.82 75.94
CA ASN A 308 -16.35 -6.25 75.82
C ASN A 308 -17.37 -6.53 74.71
N GLU A 309 -18.13 -5.52 74.28
CA GLU A 309 -19.04 -5.59 73.14
C GLU A 309 -18.29 -5.05 71.93
N ALA A 310 -17.53 -5.90 71.24
CA ALA A 310 -16.80 -5.52 70.03
C ALA A 310 -17.40 -6.24 68.82
N LEU A 311 -17.26 -5.63 67.64
CA LEU A 311 -17.69 -6.25 66.37
C LEU A 311 -17.11 -7.65 66.18
N ILE A 312 -15.83 -7.83 66.56
CA ILE A 312 -15.20 -9.15 66.65
C ILE A 312 -15.32 -9.63 68.10
N PRO A 313 -16.12 -10.68 68.37
CA PRO A 313 -16.25 -11.23 69.71
C PRO A 313 -14.89 -11.70 70.24
N ARG A 314 -14.58 -11.39 71.51
CA ARG A 314 -13.27 -11.76 72.12
C ARG A 314 -12.93 -13.24 72.00
N HIS A 315 -13.94 -14.10 72.17
CA HIS A 315 -13.78 -15.55 72.06
C HIS A 315 -13.41 -16.08 70.67
N TRP A 316 -13.34 -15.22 69.63
CA TRP A 316 -12.86 -15.62 68.31
C TRP A 316 -11.34 -15.60 68.18
N TYR A 317 -10.65 -14.83 69.04
CA TYR A 317 -9.20 -14.62 68.94
C TYR A 317 -8.44 -14.82 70.27
N GLU A 318 -9.15 -15.02 71.38
CA GLU A 318 -8.62 -15.53 72.65
C GLU A 318 -8.62 -17.07 72.67
#